data_AF-A0A3A4WZB3-F1
#
_entry.id   AF-A0A3A4WZB3-F1
#
_cell.length_a   1.000
_cell.length_b   1.000
_cell.length_c   1.000
_cell.angle_alpha   90.00
_cell.angle_beta   90.00
_cell.angle_gamma   90.00
#
_symmetry.space_group_name_H-M   'P 1'
#
loop_
_entity.id
_entity.type
_entity.pdbx_description
1 polymer ?
#
loop_
_entity_poly.entity_id
_entity_poly.type
_entity_poly.pdbx_seq_one_letter_code
_entity_poly.pdbx_strand_id
1 'polypeptide(L)'
;MNPHDEEKDPMYRAAERRAAAKLGFLIHLSVYILVNFLLIVINQTTSPQYYWFKWPLLGWGIGVIMHAVGVFIFTGGAGIRQWLIQRELDKMKAPKE
;
A
#
# COMPACT_ATOMS: atom_id res chain seq x y z
N MET A 1 -8.10 -19.08 21.48
CA MET A 1 -8.90 -18.83 20.27
C MET A 1 -10.27 -18.37 20.75
N ASN A 2 -10.68 -17.13 20.47
CA ASN A 2 -11.97 -16.61 20.94
C ASN A 2 -13.08 -17.07 19.97
N PRO A 3 -14.17 -17.70 20.42
CA PRO A 3 -15.24 -18.20 19.54
C PRO A 3 -15.94 -17.12 18.71
N HIS A 4 -15.75 -15.83 19.01
CA HIS A 4 -16.25 -14.72 18.19
C HIS A 4 -15.39 -14.36 16.95
N ASP A 5 -14.23 -15.00 16.75
CA ASP A 5 -13.33 -14.71 15.63
C ASP A 5 -13.66 -15.51 14.34
N GLU A 6 -14.51 -16.55 14.44
CA GLU A 6 -14.80 -17.50 13.35
C GLU A 6 -15.86 -17.01 12.34
N GLU A 7 -16.71 -16.04 12.70
CA GLU A 7 -17.76 -15.51 11.80
C GLU A 7 -17.47 -14.08 11.32
N LYS A 8 -16.20 -13.73 11.11
CA LYS A 8 -15.87 -12.52 10.33
C LYS A 8 -15.94 -12.86 8.85
N ASP A 9 -17.00 -12.39 8.18
CA ASP A 9 -17.21 -12.48 6.73
C ASP A 9 -15.86 -12.35 5.99
N PRO A 10 -15.51 -13.26 5.07
CA PRO A 10 -14.29 -13.14 4.27
C PRO A 10 -14.12 -11.75 3.62
N MET A 11 -15.20 -11.02 3.33
CA MET A 11 -15.16 -9.60 2.92
C MET A 11 -14.62 -8.69 4.02
N TYR A 12 -15.05 -8.86 5.27
CA TYR A 12 -14.58 -8.05 6.40
C TYR A 12 -13.06 -8.22 6.61
N ARG A 13 -12.57 -9.46 6.60
CA ARG A 13 -11.11 -9.73 6.70
C ARG A 13 -10.32 -9.14 5.53
N ALA A 14 -10.89 -9.16 4.32
CA ALA A 14 -10.27 -8.54 3.14
C ALA A 14 -10.24 -7.00 3.26
N ALA A 15 -11.31 -6.40 3.80
CA ALA A 15 -11.39 -4.96 4.06
C ALA A 15 -10.36 -4.51 5.11
N GLU A 16 -10.22 -5.24 6.22
CA GLU A 16 -9.20 -4.98 7.25
C GLU A 16 -7.78 -5.03 6.68
N ARG A 17 -7.45 -6.07 5.89
CA ARG A 17 -6.11 -6.18 5.27
C ARG A 17 -5.80 -5.02 4.33
N ARG A 18 -6.78 -4.58 3.53
CA ARG A 18 -6.62 -3.41 2.65
C ARG A 18 -6.45 -2.13 3.45
N ALA A 19 -7.21 -1.95 4.52
CA ALA A 19 -7.08 -0.79 5.40
C ALA A 19 -5.70 -0.74 6.07
N ALA A 20 -5.24 -1.87 6.62
CA ALA A 20 -3.92 -1.97 7.24
C ALA A 20 -2.77 -1.67 6.25
N ALA A 21 -2.85 -2.19 5.02
CA ALA A 21 -1.85 -1.92 3.98
C ALA A 21 -1.80 -0.43 3.59
N LYS A 22 -2.97 0.23 3.45
CA LYS A 22 -3.05 1.68 3.20
C LYS A 22 -2.49 2.49 4.37
N LEU A 23 -2.79 2.09 5.60
CA LEU A 23 -2.28 2.76 6.79
C LEU A 23 -0.75 2.65 6.88
N GLY A 24 -0.20 1.47 6.64
CA GLY A 24 1.24 1.24 6.60
C GLY A 24 1.93 2.11 5.55
N PHE A 25 1.34 2.23 4.35
CA PHE A 25 1.82 3.13 3.32
C PHE A 25 1.78 4.61 3.75
N LEU A 26 0.68 5.06 4.35
CA LEU A 26 0.55 6.44 4.84
C LEU A 26 1.60 6.79 5.89
N ILE A 27 1.88 5.88 6.82
CA ILE A 27 2.95 6.06 7.82
C ILE A 27 4.30 6.18 7.12
N HIS A 28 4.59 5.28 6.18
CA HIS A 28 5.87 5.30 5.45
C HIS A 28 6.05 6.58 4.63
N LEU A 29 4.98 7.05 3.96
CA LEU A 29 4.97 8.31 3.23
C LEU A 29 5.16 9.51 4.17
N SER A 30 4.51 9.50 5.34
CA SER A 30 4.64 10.56 6.34
C SER A 30 6.07 10.68 6.86
N VAL A 31 6.69 9.54 7.18
CA VAL A 31 8.11 9.48 7.59
C VAL A 31 9.01 9.97 6.47
N TYR A 32 8.76 9.57 5.22
CA TYR A 32 9.53 10.03 4.06
C TYR A 32 9.48 11.56 3.93
N ILE A 33 8.29 12.17 4.00
CA ILE A 33 8.12 13.63 3.93
C ILE A 33 8.86 14.32 5.08
N LEU A 34 8.68 13.83 6.31
CA LEU A 34 9.29 14.43 7.51
C LEU A 34 10.82 14.38 7.45
N VAL A 35 11.39 13.24 7.07
CA VAL A 35 12.84 13.07 6.92
C VAL A 35 13.38 13.96 5.81
N ASN A 36 12.75 13.99 4.63
CA ASN A 36 13.20 14.86 3.54
C ASN A 36 13.11 16.34 3.90
N PHE A 37 12.07 16.76 4.62
CA PHE A 37 11.95 18.12 5.12
C PHE A 37 13.10 18.46 6.07
N LEU A 38 13.42 17.58 7.02
CA LEU A 38 14.54 17.75 7.93
C LEU A 38 15.88 17.83 7.17
N LEU A 39 16.08 16.98 6.16
CA LEU A 39 17.29 16.99 5.32
C LEU A 39 17.44 18.30 4.54
N ILE A 40 16.34 18.87 4.03
CA ILE A 40 16.35 20.18 3.37
C ILE A 40 16.79 21.27 4.35
N VAL A 41 16.25 21.28 5.57
CA VAL A 41 16.63 22.23 6.62
C VAL A 41 18.12 22.11 6.96
N ILE A 42 18.61 20.88 7.17
CA ILE A 42 20.04 20.61 7.45
C ILE A 42 20.93 21.05 6.28
N ASN A 43 20.51 20.78 5.04
CA ASN A 43 21.27 21.21 3.87
C ASN A 43 21.39 22.73 3.82
N GLN A 44 20.31 23.45 4.12
CA GLN A 44 20.31 24.91 4.11
C GLN A 44 21.22 25.50 5.19
N THR A 45 21.33 24.85 6.35
CA THR A 45 22.20 25.30 7.46
C THR A 45 23.66 24.91 7.27
N THR A 46 23.95 23.75 6.69
CA THR A 46 25.31 23.18 6.65
C THR A 46 26.02 23.43 5.32
N SER A 47 25.30 23.40 4.20
CA SER A 47 25.88 23.49 2.85
C SER A 47 24.89 24.05 1.83
N PRO A 48 24.57 25.35 1.90
CA PRO A 48 23.59 25.97 0.99
C PRO A 48 24.03 25.96 -0.48
N GLN A 49 25.32 25.75 -0.75
CA GLN A 49 25.94 25.72 -2.07
C GLN A 49 25.81 24.34 -2.76
N TYR A 50 25.57 23.27 -1.98
CA TYR A 50 25.50 21.91 -2.47
C TYR A 50 24.30 21.19 -1.89
N TYR A 51 23.31 20.96 -2.73
CA TYR A 51 22.04 20.32 -2.39
C TYR A 51 22.17 18.79 -2.35
N TRP A 52 22.81 18.25 -1.32
CA TRP A 52 23.03 16.81 -1.17
C TRP A 52 21.73 16.03 -0.86
N PHE A 53 20.70 16.71 -0.32
CA PHE A 53 19.40 16.11 0.00
C PHE A 53 18.70 15.44 -1.20
N LYS A 54 19.08 15.80 -2.44
CA LYS A 54 18.57 15.19 -3.68
C LYS A 54 18.82 13.68 -3.74
N TRP A 55 19.96 13.22 -3.21
CA TRP A 55 20.34 11.81 -3.27
C TRP A 55 19.45 10.93 -2.40
N PRO A 56 19.23 11.23 -1.10
CA PRO A 56 18.19 10.57 -0.30
C PRO A 56 16.80 10.65 -0.93
N LEU A 57 16.44 11.83 -1.47
CA LEU A 57 15.12 12.06 -2.05
C LEU A 57 14.86 11.14 -3.25
N LEU A 58 15.82 11.04 -4.18
CA LEU A 58 15.72 10.17 -5.35
C LEU A 58 15.85 8.68 -5.00
N GLY A 59 16.83 8.31 -4.16
CA GLY A 59 17.06 6.92 -3.79
C GLY A 59 15.88 6.31 -3.04
N TRP A 60 15.39 6.99 -1.99
CA TRP A 60 14.27 6.49 -1.20
C TRP A 60 12.92 6.77 -1.87
N GLY A 61 12.81 7.83 -2.67
CA GLY A 61 11.58 8.17 -3.39
C GLY A 61 11.12 7.05 -4.33
N ILE A 62 12.06 6.38 -4.99
CA ILE A 62 11.75 5.21 -5.83
C ILE A 62 11.14 4.07 -5.00
N GLY A 63 11.69 3.81 -3.80
CA GLY A 63 11.15 2.80 -2.89
C GLY A 63 9.73 3.10 -2.44
N VAL A 64 9.45 4.37 -2.11
CA VAL A 64 8.09 4.82 -1.73
C VAL A 64 7.11 4.65 -2.90
N ILE A 65 7.51 5.02 -4.12
CA ILE A 65 6.66 4.86 -5.32
C ILE A 65 6.36 3.38 -5.57
N MET A 66 7.37 2.50 -5.48
CA MET A 66 7.18 1.06 -5.61
C MET A 66 6.23 0.50 -4.55
N HIS A 67 6.34 0.98 -3.31
CA HIS A 67 5.43 0.59 -2.24
C HIS A 67 4.00 1.09 -2.48
N ALA A 68 3.85 2.33 -2.98
CA ALA A 68 2.56 2.90 -3.39
C ALA A 68 1.89 2.03 -4.47
N VAL A 69 2.63 1.72 -5.53
CA VAL A 69 2.17 0.83 -6.60
C VAL A 69 1.71 -0.50 -6.02
N GLY A 70 2.46 -1.08 -5.09
CA GLY A 70 2.08 -2.34 -4.48
C GLY A 70 0.78 -2.26 -3.66
N VAL A 71 0.64 -1.23 -2.85
CA VAL A 71 -0.53 -1.04 -1.98
C VAL A 71 -1.77 -0.60 -2.76
N PHE A 72 -1.65 0.15 -3.85
CA PHE A 72 -2.82 0.60 -4.62
C PHE A 72 -3.20 -0.37 -5.76
N ILE A 73 -2.22 -1.01 -6.42
CA ILE A 73 -2.47 -1.91 -7.56
C ILE A 73 -2.70 -3.36 -7.08
N PHE A 74 -1.76 -3.97 -6.35
CA PHE A 74 -1.91 -5.39 -5.97
C PHE A 74 -2.99 -5.61 -4.90
N THR A 75 -3.12 -4.67 -3.97
CA THR A 75 -4.13 -4.75 -2.90
C THR A 75 -5.56 -4.51 -3.44
N GLY A 76 -5.70 -3.73 -4.52
CA GLY A 76 -6.93 -3.61 -5.33
C GLY A 76 -7.19 -4.84 -6.21
N GLY A 77 -6.13 -5.45 -6.75
CA GLY A 77 -6.20 -6.67 -7.57
C GLY A 77 -6.78 -7.89 -6.83
N ALA A 78 -6.69 -7.94 -5.50
CA ALA A 78 -7.36 -8.97 -4.70
C ALA A 78 -8.88 -8.98 -4.91
N GLY A 79 -9.50 -7.82 -5.18
CA GLY A 79 -10.93 -7.72 -5.48
C GLY A 79 -11.26 -8.23 -6.87
N ILE A 80 -10.43 -7.89 -7.86
CA ILE A 80 -10.55 -8.38 -9.24
C ILE A 80 -10.39 -9.91 -9.27
N ARG A 81 -9.44 -10.46 -8.51
CA ARG A 81 -9.23 -11.91 -8.40
C ARG A 81 -10.45 -12.62 -7.82
N GLN A 82 -11.05 -12.08 -6.75
CA GLN A 82 -12.29 -12.63 -6.18
C GLN A 82 -13.46 -12.53 -7.15
N TRP A 83 -13.63 -11.38 -7.83
CA TRP A 83 -14.63 -11.21 -8.87
C TRP A 83 -14.47 -12.22 -10.01
N LEU A 84 -13.24 -12.47 -10.46
CA LEU A 84 -12.94 -13.44 -11.52
C LEU A 84 -13.26 -14.87 -11.08
N ILE A 85 -12.90 -15.23 -9.84
CA ILE A 85 -13.23 -16.53 -9.26
C ILE A 85 -14.76 -16.70 -9.18
N GLN A 86 -15.49 -15.69 -8.72
CA GLN A 86 -16.95 -15.73 -8.65
C GLN A 86 -17.58 -15.92 -10.04
N ARG A 87 -17.10 -15.17 -11.04
CA ARG A 87 -17.55 -15.30 -12.43
C ARG A 87 -17.34 -16.71 -13.00
N GLU A 88 -16.20 -17.34 -12.72
CA GLU A 88 -15.94 -18.71 -13.16
C GLU A 88 -16.81 -19.73 -12.41
N LEU A 89 -17.06 -19.52 -11.11
CA LEU A 89 -18.00 -20.35 -10.35
C LEU A 89 -19.43 -20.22 -10.87
N ASP A 90 -19.88 -19.02 -11.23
CA ASP A 90 -21.21 -18.78 -11.78
C ASP A 90 -21.38 -19.46 -13.15
N LYS A 91 -20.33 -19.48 -13.98
CA LYS A 91 -20.32 -20.24 -15.25
C LYS A 91 -20.39 -21.77 -15.05
N MET A 92 -19.80 -22.30 -13.97
CA MET A 92 -19.88 -23.73 -13.67
C MET A 92 -21.25 -24.11 -13.08
N LYS A 93 -21.89 -23.18 -12.36
CA LYS A 93 -23.21 -23.38 -11.76
C LYS A 93 -24.36 -23.16 -12.75
N ALA A 94 -24.17 -22.31 -13.75
CA ALA A 94 -25.10 -22.20 -14.87
C ALA A 94 -25.02 -23.50 -15.68
N PRO A 95 -26.06 -24.35 -15.68
CA PRO A 95 -26.06 -25.56 -16.48
C PRO A 95 -25.89 -25.16 -17.95
N LYS A 96 -25.01 -25.85 -18.67
CA LYS A 96 -25.08 -25.84 -20.14
C LYS A 96 -26.39 -26.51 -20.52
N GLU A 97 -27.40 -25.70 -20.83
CA GLU A 97 -28.60 -26.14 -21.58
C GLU A 97 -28.20 -26.64 -22.97
#